data_AF-A0A9E4E8D0-F1
#
_entry.id   AF-A0A9E4E8D0-F1
#
_cell.length_a   1.000
_cell.length_b   1.000
_cell.length_c   1.000
_cell.angle_alpha   90.00
_cell.angle_beta   90.00
_cell.angle_gamma   90.00
#
_symmetry.space_group_name_H-M   'P 1'
#
loop_
_entity.id
_entity.type
_entity.pdbx_description
1 polymer ?
#
loop_
_entity_poly.entity_id
_entity_poly.type
_entity_poly.pdbx_seq_one_letter_code
_entity_poly.pdbx_strand_id
1 'polypeptide(L)'
;MDVELQNYLRAITRKLRLDPRKNREIALELQGHLEERTHELERDGLSYKEALNQALDDLGGPDAIARDMYSVHSRANWRDILLATLPHLLLASLFALHLWTKYMLVAVILIGVIFVTLKGWRTGRPSWTYTWLGYSMAAPALSWLMALGSLAYASWQFVTTGSLPFSFPIYMLMAVYVPFSLWIMARVLGRVIRQDWLLVSLTALPFPFLTTWMLFLNWQGGLWHADSPMVRATDTERALVFLALAVVTGVFLKVGRRVVKIALLMASTAVLVIFTVAAIPFSFGILFGILITLASVAFLLSPAILQSRLDRKEPSYPSVESGEEVVTHWFTNAR
;
A
#
# COMPACT_ATOMS: atom_id res chain seq x y z
N MET A 1 12.88 -31.73 -18.86
CA MET A 1 12.55 -30.86 -17.71
C MET A 1 11.38 -31.48 -16.99
N ASP A 2 11.58 -31.90 -15.75
CA ASP A 2 10.63 -32.76 -15.04
C ASP A 2 9.37 -31.99 -14.60
N VAL A 3 8.21 -32.66 -14.63
CA VAL A 3 6.90 -32.06 -14.32
C VAL A 3 6.79 -31.75 -12.83
N GLU A 4 7.41 -32.57 -11.98
CA GLU A 4 7.43 -32.40 -10.52
C GLU A 4 8.23 -31.15 -10.12
N LEU A 5 9.42 -30.95 -10.70
CA LEU A 5 10.24 -29.75 -10.50
C LEU A 5 9.50 -28.46 -10.94
N GLN A 6 8.85 -28.49 -12.11
CA GLN A 6 8.06 -27.33 -12.57
C GLN A 6 6.89 -27.02 -11.64
N ASN A 7 6.19 -28.04 -11.14
CA ASN A 7 5.06 -27.86 -10.24
C ASN A 7 5.52 -27.30 -8.88
N TYR A 8 6.66 -27.78 -8.37
CA TYR A 8 7.28 -27.30 -7.14
C TYR A 8 7.73 -25.83 -7.25
N LEU A 9 8.49 -25.48 -8.30
CA LEU A 9 8.91 -24.10 -8.55
C LEU A 9 7.72 -23.16 -8.77
N ARG A 10 6.66 -23.64 -9.44
CA ARG A 10 5.41 -22.88 -9.63
C ARG A 10 4.67 -22.66 -8.31
N ALA A 11 4.67 -23.64 -7.41
CA ALA A 11 4.08 -23.51 -6.07
C ALA A 11 4.85 -22.48 -5.23
N ILE A 12 6.20 -22.52 -5.26
CA ILE A 12 7.07 -21.57 -4.56
C ILE A 12 6.90 -20.14 -5.11
N THR A 13 7.02 -19.96 -6.42
CA THR A 13 6.92 -18.63 -7.05
C THR A 13 5.55 -17.99 -6.88
N ARG A 14 4.47 -18.79 -6.86
CA ARG A 14 3.11 -18.29 -6.57
C ARG A 14 2.97 -17.82 -5.12
N LYS A 15 3.70 -18.42 -4.19
CA LYS A 15 3.69 -18.08 -2.75
C LYS A 15 4.68 -16.97 -2.37
N LEU A 16 5.78 -16.80 -3.12
CA LEU A 16 6.82 -15.82 -2.83
C LEU A 16 6.31 -14.37 -2.82
N ARG A 17 5.24 -14.04 -3.57
CA ARG A 17 4.63 -12.68 -3.64
C ARG A 17 5.65 -11.52 -3.78
N LEU A 18 6.83 -11.78 -4.37
CA LEU A 18 7.86 -10.78 -4.66
C LEU A 18 7.68 -10.23 -6.09
N ASP A 19 8.49 -9.22 -6.44
CA ASP A 19 8.55 -8.64 -7.79
C ASP A 19 8.75 -9.74 -8.86
N PRO A 20 8.03 -9.72 -9.99
CA PRO A 20 8.18 -10.71 -11.07
C PRO A 20 9.62 -10.98 -11.52
N ARG A 21 10.50 -9.97 -11.50
CA ARG A 21 11.92 -10.16 -11.84
C ARG A 21 12.67 -10.94 -10.78
N LYS A 22 12.47 -10.60 -9.50
CA LYS A 22 13.05 -11.33 -8.37
C LYS A 22 12.50 -12.75 -8.25
N ASN A 23 11.21 -12.95 -8.51
CA ASN A 23 10.64 -14.30 -8.56
C ASN A 23 11.30 -15.17 -9.63
N ARG A 24 11.61 -14.59 -10.80
CA ARG A 24 12.29 -15.32 -11.88
C ARG A 24 13.74 -15.61 -11.54
N GLU A 25 14.44 -14.67 -10.92
CA GLU A 25 15.82 -14.84 -10.44
C GLU A 25 15.90 -15.93 -9.37
N ILE A 26 15.05 -15.87 -8.35
CA ILE A 26 14.98 -16.89 -7.29
C ILE A 26 14.55 -18.25 -7.85
N ALA A 27 13.64 -18.29 -8.83
CA ALA A 27 13.27 -19.55 -9.48
C ALA A 27 14.43 -20.17 -10.27
N LEU A 28 15.23 -19.34 -10.95
CA LEU A 28 16.42 -19.79 -11.67
C LEU A 28 17.52 -20.26 -10.72
N GLU A 29 17.72 -19.56 -9.60
CA GLU A 29 18.68 -19.94 -8.56
C GLU A 29 18.29 -21.26 -7.88
N LEU A 30 17.01 -21.40 -7.46
CA LEU A 30 16.49 -22.63 -6.88
C LEU A 30 16.53 -23.80 -7.87
N GLN A 31 16.23 -23.54 -9.15
CA GLN A 31 16.36 -24.54 -10.19
C GLN A 31 17.81 -25.00 -10.33
N GLY A 32 18.76 -24.06 -10.43
CA GLY A 32 20.18 -24.39 -10.54
C GLY A 32 20.69 -25.21 -9.36
N HIS A 33 20.29 -24.85 -8.14
CA HIS A 33 20.69 -25.57 -6.94
C HIS A 33 20.07 -26.97 -6.85
N LEU A 34 18.80 -27.13 -7.23
CA LEU A 34 18.15 -28.44 -7.29
C LEU A 34 18.78 -29.33 -8.37
N GLU A 35 19.12 -28.79 -9.52
CA GLU A 35 19.83 -29.51 -10.59
C GLU A 35 21.22 -29.95 -10.13
N GLU A 36 21.95 -29.08 -9.42
CA GLU A 36 23.26 -29.40 -8.84
C GLU A 36 23.17 -30.52 -7.80
N ARG A 37 22.23 -30.43 -6.84
CA ARG A 37 22.01 -31.47 -5.83
C ARG A 37 21.51 -32.79 -6.42
N THR A 38 20.67 -32.74 -7.45
CA THR A 38 20.22 -33.95 -8.16
C THR A 38 21.42 -34.64 -8.82
N HIS A 39 22.31 -33.90 -9.48
CA HIS A 39 23.51 -34.45 -10.09
C HIS A 39 24.52 -35.01 -9.08
N GLU A 40 24.64 -34.41 -7.90
CA GLU A 40 25.46 -34.97 -6.81
C GLU A 40 24.91 -36.35 -6.37
N LEU A 41 23.60 -36.44 -6.16
CA LEU A 41 22.94 -37.69 -5.75
C LEU A 41 22.98 -38.78 -6.84
N GLU A 42 22.89 -38.39 -8.12
CA GLU A 42 23.13 -39.32 -9.24
C GLU A 42 24.56 -39.86 -9.26
N ARG A 43 25.56 -39.03 -8.93
CA ARG A 43 26.96 -39.47 -8.83
C ARG A 43 27.18 -40.42 -7.67
N ASP A 44 26.37 -40.31 -6.62
CA ASP A 44 26.34 -41.25 -5.49
C ASP A 44 25.54 -42.54 -5.80
N GLY A 45 25.06 -42.69 -7.04
CA GLY A 45 24.49 -43.94 -7.57
C GLY A 45 22.97 -44.04 -7.51
N LEU A 46 22.26 -42.96 -7.14
CA LEU A 46 20.80 -42.91 -7.19
C LEU A 46 20.30 -42.75 -8.62
N SER A 47 19.12 -43.30 -8.91
CA SER A 47 18.46 -43.00 -10.17
C SER A 47 18.01 -41.54 -10.20
N TYR A 48 17.98 -40.91 -11.38
CA TYR A 48 17.57 -39.51 -11.55
C TYR A 48 16.27 -39.15 -10.80
N LYS A 49 15.28 -40.05 -10.82
CA LYS A 49 13.98 -39.83 -10.18
C LYS A 49 14.06 -39.89 -8.65
N GLU A 50 14.86 -40.81 -8.11
CA GLU A 50 15.08 -40.92 -6.66
C GLU A 50 15.96 -39.76 -6.16
N ALA A 51 16.97 -39.38 -6.94
CA ALA A 51 17.81 -38.21 -6.68
C ALA A 51 17.00 -36.90 -6.66
N LEU A 52 16.07 -36.71 -7.60
CA LEU A 52 15.21 -35.52 -7.63
C LEU A 52 14.25 -35.47 -6.44
N ASN A 53 13.62 -36.60 -6.08
CA ASN A 53 12.73 -36.65 -4.93
C ASN A 53 13.49 -36.39 -3.61
N GLN A 54 14.66 -36.99 -3.45
CA GLN A 54 15.51 -36.75 -2.30
C GLN A 54 15.99 -35.28 -2.25
N ALA A 55 16.35 -34.68 -3.38
CA ALA A 55 16.72 -33.27 -3.44
C ALA A 55 15.56 -32.33 -3.08
N LEU A 56 14.32 -32.69 -3.45
CA LEU A 56 13.12 -31.93 -3.08
C LEU A 56 12.79 -32.06 -1.57
N ASP A 57 12.96 -33.25 -1.00
CA ASP A 57 12.76 -33.50 0.43
C ASP A 57 13.83 -32.81 1.28
N ASP A 58 15.10 -32.84 0.85
CA ASP A 58 16.23 -32.16 1.50
C ASP A 58 16.02 -30.63 1.56
N LEU A 59 15.44 -30.05 0.50
CA LEU A 59 15.14 -28.63 0.41
C LEU A 59 13.97 -28.23 1.33
N GLY A 60 13.04 -29.16 1.56
CA GLY A 60 11.91 -29.02 2.47
C GLY A 60 10.63 -28.47 1.82
N GLY A 61 9.62 -28.24 2.66
CA GLY A 61 8.29 -27.84 2.19
C GLY A 61 8.29 -26.49 1.47
N PRO A 62 7.54 -26.34 0.35
CA PRO A 62 7.52 -25.11 -0.44
C PRO A 62 7.01 -23.89 0.35
N ASP A 63 6.25 -24.10 1.42
CA ASP A 63 5.79 -23.05 2.33
C ASP A 63 6.88 -22.48 3.24
N ALA A 64 7.80 -23.33 3.71
CA ALA A 64 8.90 -22.92 4.57
C ALA A 64 9.93 -22.10 3.76
N ILE A 65 10.33 -22.61 2.60
CA ILE A 65 11.27 -21.93 1.70
C ILE A 65 10.68 -20.61 1.20
N ALA A 66 9.41 -20.60 0.80
CA ALA A 66 8.79 -19.35 0.34
C ALA A 66 8.77 -18.29 1.43
N ARG A 67 8.57 -18.69 2.69
CA ARG A 67 8.61 -17.80 3.85
C ARG A 67 10.02 -17.29 4.13
N ASP A 68 11.02 -18.15 4.07
CA ASP A 68 12.41 -17.80 4.34
C ASP A 68 12.99 -16.92 3.23
N MET A 69 12.76 -17.28 1.96
CA MET A 69 13.17 -16.45 0.83
C MET A 69 12.45 -15.11 0.81
N TYR A 70 11.16 -15.08 1.15
CA TYR A 70 10.48 -13.80 1.36
C TYR A 70 11.13 -13.01 2.50
N SER A 71 11.49 -13.62 3.62
CA SER A 71 12.06 -12.89 4.77
C SER A 71 13.43 -12.25 4.46
N VAL A 72 14.27 -12.93 3.69
CA VAL A 72 15.60 -12.47 3.29
C VAL A 72 15.50 -11.42 2.18
N HIS A 73 14.65 -11.65 1.17
CA HIS A 73 14.54 -10.79 -0.01
C HIS A 73 13.51 -9.66 0.10
N SER A 74 12.67 -9.64 1.14
CA SER A 74 11.67 -8.59 1.38
C SER A 74 12.23 -7.33 2.05
N ARG A 75 13.47 -7.36 2.56
CA ARG A 75 14.12 -6.16 3.11
C ARG A 75 14.39 -5.19 1.97
N ALA A 76 13.72 -4.05 2.00
CA ALA A 76 13.91 -3.01 0.99
C ALA A 76 15.34 -2.44 1.05
N ASN A 77 15.92 -2.19 -0.13
CA ASN A 77 17.18 -1.48 -0.23
C ASN A 77 17.01 -0.05 0.30
N TRP A 78 18.07 0.55 0.85
CA TRP A 78 18.03 1.93 1.36
C TRP A 78 17.57 2.95 0.31
N ARG A 79 17.89 2.71 -0.97
CA ARG A 79 17.40 3.51 -2.11
C ARG A 79 15.87 3.44 -2.24
N ASP A 80 15.29 2.25 -2.09
CA ASP A 80 13.84 2.07 -2.17
C ASP A 80 13.15 2.72 -0.97
N ILE A 81 13.75 2.63 0.22
CA ILE A 81 13.26 3.31 1.43
C ILE A 81 13.24 4.82 1.21
N LEU A 82 14.35 5.40 0.75
CA LEU A 82 14.45 6.84 0.52
C LEU A 82 13.49 7.33 -0.57
N LEU A 83 13.33 6.57 -1.65
CA LEU A 83 12.34 6.89 -2.70
C LEU A 83 10.90 6.77 -2.18
N ALA A 84 10.60 5.81 -1.30
CA ALA A 84 9.26 5.62 -0.75
C ALA A 84 8.89 6.71 0.27
N THR A 85 9.85 7.22 1.03
CA THR A 85 9.62 8.29 2.02
C THR A 85 9.61 9.68 1.38
N LEU A 86 10.23 9.85 0.22
CA LEU A 86 10.32 11.14 -0.48
C LEU A 86 8.98 11.90 -0.63
N PRO A 87 7.85 11.30 -1.06
CA PRO A 87 6.61 12.06 -1.19
C PRO A 87 6.10 12.58 0.16
N HIS A 88 6.34 11.87 1.26
CA HIS A 88 6.02 12.35 2.60
C HIS A 88 6.88 13.55 3.00
N LEU A 89 8.19 13.47 2.72
CA LEU A 89 9.13 14.58 3.01
C LEU A 89 8.83 15.82 2.17
N LEU A 90 8.42 15.64 0.91
CA LEU A 90 7.97 16.72 0.05
C LEU A 90 6.74 17.42 0.62
N LEU A 91 5.71 16.66 1.05
CA LEU A 91 4.53 17.25 1.68
C LEU A 91 4.88 17.90 3.02
N ALA A 92 5.72 17.28 3.86
CA ALA A 92 6.19 17.86 5.11
C ALA A 92 6.86 19.22 4.89
N SER A 93 7.73 19.32 3.87
CA SER A 93 8.39 20.56 3.48
C SER A 93 7.40 21.61 2.95
N LEU A 94 6.41 21.16 2.17
CA LEU A 94 5.37 22.02 1.63
C LEU A 94 4.53 22.68 2.73
N PHE A 95 4.20 21.94 3.79
CA PHE A 95 3.53 22.47 4.97
C PHE A 95 4.46 23.32 5.84
N ALA A 96 5.66 22.84 6.16
CA ALA A 96 6.61 23.56 7.02
C ALA A 96 6.96 24.95 6.47
N LEU A 97 7.04 25.08 5.15
CA LEU A 97 7.36 26.34 4.47
C LEU A 97 6.11 27.13 4.04
N HIS A 98 4.91 26.69 4.41
CA HIS A 98 3.63 27.29 3.98
C HIS A 98 3.53 27.45 2.45
N LEU A 99 4.18 26.55 1.70
CA LEU A 99 4.25 26.60 0.23
C LEU A 99 3.03 25.95 -0.43
N TRP A 100 2.19 25.27 0.35
CA TRP A 100 0.99 24.60 -0.14
C TRP A 100 -0.08 25.59 -0.64
N THR A 101 0.00 26.87 -0.26
CA THR A 101 -0.87 27.94 -0.77
C THR A 101 -0.53 28.34 -2.21
N LYS A 102 0.69 28.02 -2.69
CA LYS A 102 1.13 28.32 -4.06
C LYS A 102 0.64 27.28 -5.05
N TYR A 103 -0.54 27.49 -5.62
CA TYR A 103 -1.20 26.52 -6.53
C TYR A 103 -0.32 26.03 -7.69
N MET A 104 0.48 26.92 -8.30
CA MET A 104 1.39 26.53 -9.40
C MET A 104 2.46 25.54 -8.95
N LEU A 105 3.03 25.76 -7.77
CA LEU A 105 4.03 24.84 -7.20
C LEU A 105 3.40 23.49 -6.86
N VAL A 106 2.21 23.50 -6.26
CA VAL A 106 1.45 22.28 -5.95
C VAL A 106 1.12 21.50 -7.22
N ALA A 107 0.71 22.18 -8.29
CA ALA A 107 0.44 21.55 -9.59
C ALA A 107 1.69 20.90 -10.19
N VAL A 108 2.84 21.59 -10.17
CA VAL A 108 4.12 21.04 -10.65
C VAL A 108 4.52 19.80 -9.85
N ILE A 109 4.38 19.84 -8.52
CA ILE A 109 4.68 18.70 -7.64
C ILE A 109 3.73 17.52 -7.95
N LEU A 110 2.43 17.77 -8.10
CA LEU A 110 1.45 16.74 -8.45
C LEU A 110 1.77 16.08 -9.80
N ILE A 111 2.11 16.87 -10.82
CA ILE A 111 2.54 16.36 -12.13
C ILE A 111 3.79 15.48 -11.97
N GLY A 112 4.76 15.93 -11.17
CA GLY A 112 5.96 15.16 -10.84
C GLY A 112 5.63 13.83 -10.15
N VAL A 113 4.75 13.84 -9.16
CA VAL A 113 4.28 12.63 -8.45
C VAL A 113 3.61 11.67 -9.42
N ILE A 114 2.71 12.15 -10.29
CA ILE A 114 2.05 11.33 -11.30
C ILE A 114 3.07 10.73 -12.27
N PHE A 115 4.03 11.53 -12.74
CA PHE A 115 5.07 11.07 -13.65
C PHE A 115 5.94 9.97 -13.04
N VAL A 116 6.38 10.15 -11.79
CA VAL A 116 7.17 9.16 -11.05
C VAL A 116 6.36 7.88 -10.85
N THR A 117 5.08 7.97 -10.47
CA THR A 117 4.18 6.83 -10.34
C THR A 117 4.05 6.07 -11.66
N LEU A 118 3.81 6.76 -12.76
CA LEU A 118 3.68 6.15 -14.09
C LEU A 118 4.98 5.48 -14.54
N LYS A 119 6.14 6.11 -14.30
CA LYS A 119 7.45 5.56 -14.62
C LYS A 119 7.75 4.30 -13.79
N GLY A 120 7.57 4.36 -12.47
CA GLY A 120 7.75 3.23 -11.56
C GLY A 120 6.83 2.05 -11.90
N TRP A 121 5.61 2.35 -12.35
CA TRP A 121 4.66 1.34 -12.81
C TRP A 121 5.10 0.63 -14.09
N ARG A 122 5.79 1.32 -15.01
CA ARG A 122 6.32 0.73 -16.25
C ARG A 122 7.57 -0.12 -16.02
N THR A 123 8.36 0.16 -15.00
CA THR A 123 9.69 -0.48 -14.79
C THR A 123 9.68 -1.78 -13.97
N GLY A 124 8.54 -2.23 -13.43
CA GLY A 124 8.47 -3.51 -12.70
C GLY A 124 7.76 -3.48 -11.34
N ARG A 125 7.17 -2.33 -10.94
CA ARG A 125 6.43 -2.16 -9.67
C ARG A 125 7.26 -2.46 -8.40
N PRO A 126 8.40 -1.79 -8.21
CA PRO A 126 9.14 -1.87 -6.96
C PRO A 126 8.30 -1.32 -5.79
N SER A 127 8.56 -1.82 -4.58
CA SER A 127 7.80 -1.53 -3.35
C SER A 127 7.71 -0.03 -3.00
N TRP A 128 8.63 0.81 -3.49
CA TRP A 128 8.57 2.25 -3.30
C TRP A 128 7.46 2.94 -4.10
N THR A 129 7.03 2.37 -5.24
CA THR A 129 6.02 2.98 -6.13
C THR A 129 4.66 3.15 -5.43
N TYR A 130 4.40 2.37 -4.39
CA TYR A 130 3.13 2.34 -3.68
C TYR A 130 2.83 3.64 -2.91
N THR A 131 3.83 4.26 -2.30
CA THR A 131 3.61 5.54 -1.59
C THR A 131 3.26 6.65 -2.58
N TRP A 132 4.01 6.74 -3.70
CA TRP A 132 3.71 7.64 -4.81
C TRP A 132 2.33 7.40 -5.42
N LEU A 133 1.91 6.14 -5.52
CA LEU A 133 0.57 5.78 -5.96
C LEU A 133 -0.47 6.36 -5.01
N GLY A 134 -0.31 6.19 -3.70
CA GLY A 134 -1.20 6.76 -2.68
C GLY A 134 -1.40 8.26 -2.87
N TYR A 135 -0.32 9.03 -3.03
CA TYR A 135 -0.40 10.47 -3.26
C TYR A 135 -1.00 10.85 -4.62
N SER A 136 -0.69 10.11 -5.68
CA SER A 136 -1.30 10.34 -7.00
C SER A 136 -2.81 10.07 -7.00
N MET A 137 -3.27 9.14 -6.16
CA MET A 137 -4.68 8.78 -5.99
C MET A 137 -5.39 9.68 -4.97
N ALA A 138 -4.66 10.38 -4.11
CA ALA A 138 -5.24 11.31 -3.14
C ALA A 138 -6.01 12.43 -3.83
N ALA A 139 -5.45 13.05 -4.87
CA ALA A 139 -6.11 14.10 -5.63
C ALA A 139 -7.48 13.66 -6.21
N PRO A 140 -7.58 12.58 -7.02
CA PRO A 140 -8.86 12.11 -7.56
C PRO A 140 -9.83 11.56 -6.50
N ALA A 141 -9.34 11.03 -5.37
CA ALA A 141 -10.20 10.58 -4.29
C ALA A 141 -10.84 11.75 -3.53
N LEU A 142 -10.03 12.76 -3.16
CA LEU A 142 -10.49 13.93 -2.43
C LEU A 142 -11.43 14.79 -3.30
N SER A 143 -11.09 14.99 -4.57
CA SER A 143 -11.93 15.74 -5.50
C SER A 143 -13.28 15.05 -5.73
N TRP A 144 -13.31 13.72 -5.79
CA TRP A 144 -14.56 12.95 -5.89
C TRP A 144 -15.42 13.12 -4.64
N LEU A 145 -14.84 13.02 -3.43
CA LEU A 145 -15.56 13.26 -2.17
C LEU A 145 -16.16 14.68 -2.12
N MET A 146 -15.39 15.68 -2.55
CA MET A 146 -15.87 17.07 -2.62
C MET A 146 -16.97 17.24 -3.66
N ALA A 147 -16.87 16.57 -4.81
CA ALA A 147 -17.92 16.58 -5.83
C ALA A 147 -19.22 15.94 -5.31
N LEU A 148 -19.13 14.81 -4.60
CA LEU A 148 -20.29 14.19 -3.95
C LEU A 148 -20.91 15.09 -2.88
N GLY A 149 -20.08 15.70 -2.02
CA GLY A 149 -20.55 16.65 -1.02
C GLY A 149 -21.28 17.85 -1.66
N SER A 150 -20.73 18.36 -2.77
CA SER A 150 -21.34 19.45 -3.54
C SER A 150 -22.66 19.03 -4.18
N LEU A 151 -22.76 17.82 -4.73
CA LEU A 151 -23.99 17.26 -5.30
C LEU A 151 -25.04 17.03 -4.22
N ALA A 152 -24.65 16.52 -3.05
CA ALA A 152 -25.55 16.30 -1.91
C ALA A 152 -26.12 17.64 -1.40
N TYR A 153 -25.24 18.64 -1.22
CA TYR A 153 -25.65 19.98 -0.83
C TYR A 153 -26.57 20.64 -1.86
N ALA A 154 -26.24 20.53 -3.15
CA ALA A 154 -27.07 21.05 -4.24
C ALA A 154 -28.45 20.38 -4.29
N SER A 155 -28.51 19.06 -4.09
CA SER A 155 -29.76 18.31 -4.04
C SER A 155 -30.63 18.76 -2.86
N TRP A 156 -30.02 18.97 -1.69
CA TRP A 156 -30.71 19.48 -0.51
C TRP A 156 -31.25 20.91 -0.70
N GLN A 157 -30.45 21.80 -1.27
CA GLN A 157 -30.85 23.18 -1.57
C GLN A 157 -31.95 23.25 -2.62
N PHE A 158 -31.90 22.39 -3.64
CA PHE A 158 -32.95 22.29 -4.65
C PHE A 158 -34.29 21.87 -4.04
N VAL A 159 -34.29 20.90 -3.12
CA VAL A 159 -35.51 20.43 -2.45
C VAL A 159 -36.08 21.48 -1.49
N THR A 160 -35.22 22.20 -0.77
CA THR A 160 -35.66 23.17 0.27
C THR A 160 -35.99 24.55 -0.29
N THR A 161 -35.28 24.99 -1.32
CA THR A 161 -35.28 26.40 -1.75
C THR A 161 -35.67 26.55 -3.23
N GLY A 162 -35.71 25.45 -4.00
CA GLY A 162 -36.02 25.47 -5.44
C GLY A 162 -34.93 26.05 -6.34
N SER A 163 -33.83 26.56 -5.75
CA SER A 163 -32.71 27.16 -6.47
C SER A 163 -31.48 26.25 -6.45
N LEU A 164 -30.78 26.16 -7.58
CA LEU A 164 -29.50 25.47 -7.67
C LEU A 164 -28.35 26.44 -7.32
N PRO A 165 -27.43 26.07 -6.41
CA PRO A 165 -26.30 26.94 -6.04
C PRO A 165 -25.26 27.09 -7.15
N PHE A 166 -25.21 26.16 -8.12
CA PHE A 166 -24.28 26.20 -9.24
C PHE A 166 -25.03 26.14 -10.58
N SER A 167 -24.35 26.54 -11.66
CA SER A 167 -24.89 26.43 -13.01
C SER A 167 -25.02 24.98 -13.48
N PHE A 168 -26.03 24.69 -14.32
CA PHE A 168 -26.28 23.36 -14.90
C PHE A 168 -25.03 22.66 -15.51
N PRO A 169 -24.14 23.36 -16.25
CA PRO A 169 -22.93 22.74 -16.81
C PRO A 169 -21.98 22.14 -15.78
N ILE A 170 -21.90 22.73 -14.59
CA ILE A 170 -21.03 22.23 -13.50
C ILE A 170 -21.54 20.89 -12.99
N TYR A 171 -22.86 20.72 -12.89
CA TYR A 171 -23.45 19.44 -12.49
C TYR A 171 -23.25 18.35 -13.55
N MET A 172 -23.38 18.69 -14.83
CA MET A 172 -23.04 17.76 -15.92
C MET A 172 -21.58 17.32 -15.87
N LEU A 173 -20.67 18.27 -15.65
CA LEU A 173 -19.24 17.96 -15.49
C LEU A 173 -19.00 17.05 -14.29
N MET A 174 -19.61 17.33 -13.13
CA MET A 174 -19.52 16.48 -11.94
C MET A 174 -20.11 15.09 -12.16
N ALA A 175 -21.25 14.99 -12.85
CA ALA A 175 -21.93 13.72 -13.15
C ALA A 175 -21.08 12.79 -14.04
N VAL A 176 -20.26 13.35 -14.94
CA VAL A 176 -19.29 12.58 -15.74
C VAL A 176 -18.01 12.31 -14.96
N TYR A 177 -17.52 13.30 -14.21
CA TYR A 177 -16.27 13.22 -13.46
C TYR A 177 -16.29 12.16 -12.36
N VAL A 178 -17.37 12.10 -11.57
CA VAL A 178 -17.55 11.17 -10.46
C VAL A 178 -17.37 9.70 -10.89
N PRO A 179 -18.15 9.16 -11.85
CA PRO A 179 -18.00 7.78 -12.29
C PRO A 179 -16.67 7.53 -13.00
N PHE A 180 -16.14 8.51 -13.74
CA PHE A 180 -14.84 8.40 -14.40
C PHE A 180 -13.69 8.25 -13.39
N SER A 181 -13.66 9.09 -12.34
CA SER A 181 -12.68 9.01 -11.26
C SER A 181 -12.76 7.68 -10.51
N LEU A 182 -13.99 7.26 -10.17
CA LEU A 182 -14.24 5.96 -9.52
C LEU A 182 -13.77 4.78 -10.36
N TRP A 183 -14.01 4.81 -11.67
CA TRP A 183 -13.58 3.76 -12.57
C TRP A 183 -12.06 3.63 -12.62
N ILE A 184 -11.35 4.76 -12.68
CA ILE A 184 -9.87 4.78 -12.63
C ILE A 184 -9.38 4.24 -11.29
N MET A 185 -9.93 4.73 -10.17
CA MET A 185 -9.54 4.24 -8.84
C MET A 185 -9.78 2.75 -8.70
N ALA A 186 -10.95 2.23 -9.09
CA ALA A 186 -11.27 0.81 -9.02
C ALA A 186 -10.33 -0.05 -9.88
N ARG A 187 -10.00 0.41 -11.11
CA ARG A 187 -9.03 -0.25 -11.99
C ARG A 187 -7.63 -0.31 -11.38
N VAL A 188 -7.19 0.77 -10.74
CA VAL A 188 -5.87 0.87 -10.11
C VAL A 188 -5.85 0.03 -8.83
N LEU A 189 -6.76 0.25 -7.89
CA LEU A 189 -6.85 -0.51 -6.63
C LEU A 189 -7.02 -2.01 -6.87
N GLY A 190 -7.87 -2.42 -7.82
CA GLY A 190 -8.05 -3.84 -8.16
C GLY A 190 -6.80 -4.51 -8.75
N ARG A 191 -5.85 -3.73 -9.29
CA ARG A 191 -4.52 -4.25 -9.67
C ARG A 191 -3.57 -4.32 -8.49
N VAL A 192 -3.65 -3.39 -7.54
CA VAL A 192 -2.78 -3.30 -6.34
C VAL A 192 -3.14 -4.38 -5.32
N ILE A 193 -4.43 -4.60 -5.05
CA ILE A 193 -4.96 -5.57 -4.07
C ILE A 193 -4.52 -7.01 -4.38
N ARG A 194 -4.31 -7.35 -5.66
CA ARG A 194 -3.90 -8.69 -6.07
C ARG A 194 -2.45 -9.04 -5.71
N GLN A 195 -1.62 -8.06 -5.32
CA GLN A 195 -0.20 -8.27 -5.05
C GLN A 195 0.09 -8.44 -3.56
N ASP A 196 -0.26 -7.44 -2.74
CA ASP A 196 -0.20 -7.53 -1.27
C ASP A 196 -1.11 -6.48 -0.62
N TRP A 197 -2.02 -6.92 0.24
CA TRP A 197 -2.97 -6.05 0.93
C TRP A 197 -2.27 -5.08 1.89
N LEU A 198 -1.13 -5.48 2.46
CA LEU A 198 -0.36 -4.64 3.38
C LEU A 198 0.18 -3.38 2.70
N LEU A 199 0.59 -3.50 1.43
CA LEU A 199 1.03 -2.37 0.64
C LEU A 199 -0.15 -1.46 0.25
N VAL A 200 -1.35 -2.03 0.04
CA VAL A 200 -2.57 -1.25 -0.17
C VAL A 200 -2.88 -0.39 1.06
N SER A 201 -2.83 -0.99 2.26
CA SER A 201 -3.06 -0.25 3.51
C SER A 201 -2.03 0.87 3.69
N LEU A 202 -0.77 0.64 3.33
CA LEU A 202 0.26 1.68 3.32
C LEU A 202 -0.06 2.82 2.33
N THR A 203 -0.56 2.49 1.13
CA THR A 203 -0.97 3.53 0.15
C THR A 203 -2.14 4.35 0.64
N ALA A 204 -3.05 3.73 1.40
CA ALA A 204 -4.28 4.34 1.91
C ALA A 204 -4.06 5.19 3.17
N LEU A 205 -2.89 5.07 3.79
CA LEU A 205 -2.58 5.68 5.08
C LEU A 205 -2.64 7.23 5.13
N PRO A 206 -2.21 7.99 4.10
CA PRO A 206 -2.34 9.45 4.13
C PRO A 206 -3.77 9.94 3.87
N PHE A 207 -4.69 9.10 3.36
CA PHE A 207 -6.02 9.55 2.94
C PHE A 207 -6.92 10.06 4.07
N PRO A 208 -7.03 9.38 5.24
CA PRO A 208 -7.83 9.89 6.35
C PRO A 208 -7.41 11.30 6.77
N PHE A 209 -6.10 11.50 6.94
CA PHE A 209 -5.53 12.79 7.30
C PHE A 209 -5.78 13.86 6.23
N LEU A 210 -5.50 13.56 4.96
CA LEU A 210 -5.73 14.49 3.86
C LEU A 210 -7.21 14.87 3.71
N THR A 211 -8.11 13.92 3.97
CA THR A 211 -9.57 14.16 3.95
C THR A 211 -9.96 15.09 5.09
N THR A 212 -9.50 14.83 6.31
CA THR A 212 -9.72 15.73 7.46
C THR A 212 -9.19 17.13 7.19
N TRP A 213 -7.98 17.25 6.66
CA TRP A 213 -7.39 18.55 6.35
C TRP A 213 -8.20 19.30 5.28
N MET A 214 -8.65 18.63 4.22
CA MET A 214 -9.48 19.24 3.20
C MET A 214 -10.83 19.73 3.77
N LEU A 215 -11.45 18.96 4.67
CA LEU A 215 -12.67 19.37 5.37
C LEU A 215 -12.43 20.58 6.27
N PHE A 216 -11.31 20.63 7.00
CA PHE A 216 -10.91 21.78 7.80
C PHE A 216 -10.72 23.03 6.94
N LEU A 217 -10.05 22.93 5.80
CA LEU A 217 -9.89 24.06 4.88
C LEU A 217 -11.23 24.52 4.31
N ASN A 218 -12.08 23.59 3.91
CA ASN A 218 -13.43 23.91 3.42
C ASN A 218 -14.25 24.66 4.49
N TRP A 219 -14.12 24.26 5.75
CA TRP A 219 -14.75 24.94 6.89
C TRP A 219 -14.24 26.38 7.09
N GLN A 220 -12.94 26.61 6.92
CA GLN A 220 -12.30 27.92 7.09
C GLN A 220 -12.51 28.90 5.92
N GLY A 221 -13.47 28.64 5.03
CA GLY A 221 -13.72 29.48 3.84
C GLY A 221 -13.03 28.99 2.57
N GLY A 222 -12.53 27.75 2.57
CA GLY A 222 -11.97 27.08 1.41
C GLY A 222 -10.52 27.48 1.08
N LEU A 223 -10.04 26.99 -0.06
CA LEU A 223 -8.65 27.21 -0.52
C LEU A 223 -8.31 28.70 -0.72
N TRP A 224 -9.33 29.56 -0.85
CA TRP A 224 -9.18 31.00 -1.05
C TRP A 224 -8.83 31.77 0.24
N HIS A 225 -9.10 31.20 1.42
CA HIS A 225 -8.77 31.78 2.72
C HIS A 225 -7.58 31.07 3.38
N ALA A 226 -6.76 30.40 2.57
CA ALA A 226 -5.62 29.59 2.99
C ALA A 226 -4.51 30.40 3.68
N ASP A 227 -4.41 31.71 3.41
CA ASP A 227 -3.42 32.60 4.02
C ASP A 227 -3.83 33.13 5.40
N SER A 228 -4.98 32.70 5.94
CA SER A 228 -5.45 33.18 7.25
C SER A 228 -4.48 32.76 8.38
N PRO A 229 -4.28 33.61 9.42
CA PRO A 229 -3.35 33.32 10.52
C PRO A 229 -3.64 32.00 11.23
N MET A 230 -4.93 31.67 11.35
CA MET A 230 -5.43 30.46 12.00
C MET A 230 -5.08 29.18 11.21
N VAL A 231 -5.07 29.28 9.87
CA VAL A 231 -4.65 28.17 8.99
C VAL A 231 -3.14 28.01 9.01
N ARG A 232 -2.38 29.11 9.02
CA ARG A 232 -0.91 29.07 9.10
C ARG A 232 -0.39 28.52 10.44
N ALA A 233 -1.08 28.81 11.55
CA ALA A 233 -0.71 28.31 12.88
C ALA A 233 -0.69 26.77 12.99
N THR A 234 -1.48 26.10 12.14
CA THR A 234 -1.64 24.64 12.17
C THR A 234 -0.68 23.91 11.20
N ASP A 235 0.14 24.62 10.45
CA ASP A 235 1.03 24.02 9.44
C ASP A 235 2.21 23.24 10.01
N THR A 236 2.77 23.71 11.12
CA THR A 236 3.86 23.00 11.81
C THR A 236 3.40 21.61 12.25
N GLU A 237 2.19 21.50 12.78
CA GLU A 237 1.62 20.22 13.23
C GLU A 237 1.42 19.26 12.04
N ARG A 238 0.91 19.76 10.92
CA ARG A 238 0.72 18.97 9.69
C ARG A 238 2.06 18.49 9.11
N ALA A 239 3.08 19.35 9.14
CA ALA A 239 4.42 18.99 8.72
C ALA A 239 5.00 17.84 9.58
N LEU A 240 4.80 17.90 10.90
CA LEU A 240 5.21 16.83 11.82
C LEU A 240 4.47 15.51 11.54
N VAL A 241 3.18 15.55 11.20
CA VAL A 241 2.43 14.34 10.80
C VAL A 241 3.06 13.70 9.56
N PHE A 242 3.35 14.47 8.51
CA PHE A 242 4.00 13.91 7.32
C PHE A 242 5.41 13.41 7.57
N LEU A 243 6.15 14.07 8.46
CA LEU A 243 7.48 13.60 8.89
C LEU A 243 7.37 12.26 9.64
N ALA A 244 6.39 12.12 10.54
CA ALA A 244 6.10 10.85 11.21
C ALA A 244 5.69 9.76 10.22
N LEU A 245 4.87 10.08 9.21
CA LEU A 245 4.50 9.16 8.14
C LEU A 245 5.71 8.71 7.30
N ALA A 246 6.69 9.59 7.07
CA ALA A 246 7.94 9.23 6.42
C ALA A 246 8.71 8.19 7.26
N VAL A 247 8.81 8.39 8.58
CA VAL A 247 9.46 7.45 9.50
C VAL A 247 8.72 6.11 9.50
N VAL A 248 7.39 6.12 9.66
CA VAL A 248 6.54 4.91 9.63
C VAL A 248 6.73 4.14 8.33
N THR A 249 6.74 4.82 7.19
CA THR A 249 6.97 4.22 5.87
C THR A 249 8.34 3.56 5.79
N GLY A 250 9.39 4.24 6.28
CA GLY A 250 10.74 3.70 6.28
C GLY A 250 10.89 2.45 7.15
N VAL A 251 10.34 2.49 8.37
CA VAL A 251 10.32 1.34 9.28
C VAL A 251 9.51 0.19 8.68
N PHE A 252 8.34 0.48 8.11
CA PHE A 252 7.47 -0.51 7.47
C PHE A 252 8.18 -1.28 6.36
N LEU A 253 8.97 -0.60 5.54
CA LEU A 253 9.72 -1.22 4.45
C LEU A 253 10.98 -1.95 4.91
N LYS A 254 11.57 -1.54 6.04
CA LYS A 254 12.76 -2.20 6.61
C LYS A 254 12.42 -3.49 7.36
N VAL A 255 11.27 -3.53 8.02
CA VAL A 255 10.84 -4.66 8.83
C VAL A 255 10.35 -5.82 7.94
N GLY A 256 10.95 -7.00 8.07
CA GLY A 256 10.51 -8.21 7.34
C GLY A 256 9.30 -8.91 7.98
N ARG A 257 9.05 -8.70 9.28
CA ARG A 257 8.03 -9.45 10.03
C ARG A 257 6.63 -8.88 9.82
N ARG A 258 5.73 -9.69 9.26
CA ARG A 258 4.37 -9.28 8.89
C ARG A 258 3.54 -8.75 10.06
N VAL A 259 3.64 -9.38 11.23
CA VAL A 259 2.89 -8.97 12.44
C VAL A 259 3.29 -7.56 12.88
N VAL A 260 4.57 -7.21 12.81
CA VAL A 260 5.06 -5.88 13.19
C VAL A 260 4.57 -4.82 12.19
N LYS A 261 4.50 -5.14 10.89
CA LYS A 261 3.88 -4.26 9.88
C LYS A 261 2.41 -3.95 10.22
N ILE A 262 1.64 -4.96 10.64
CA ILE A 262 0.24 -4.78 11.03
C ILE A 262 0.12 -3.91 12.29
N ALA A 263 0.92 -4.21 13.32
CA ALA A 263 0.96 -3.42 14.54
C ALA A 263 1.34 -1.96 14.27
N LEU A 264 2.31 -1.73 13.39
CA LEU A 264 2.75 -0.40 12.98
C LEU A 264 1.64 0.37 12.25
N LEU A 265 0.93 -0.29 11.30
CA LEU A 265 -0.20 0.31 10.59
C LEU A 265 -1.35 0.67 11.55
N MET A 266 -1.68 -0.23 12.48
CA MET A 266 -2.72 0.02 13.50
C MET A 266 -2.34 1.21 14.39
N ALA A 267 -1.10 1.23 14.89
CA ALA A 267 -0.60 2.32 15.73
C ALA A 267 -0.59 3.65 14.99
N SER A 268 -0.08 3.70 13.75
CA SER A 268 -0.07 4.93 12.96
C SER A 268 -1.48 5.42 12.64
N THR A 269 -2.41 4.51 12.35
CA THR A 269 -3.81 4.87 12.08
C THR A 269 -4.47 5.44 13.32
N ALA A 270 -4.26 4.81 14.49
CA ALA A 270 -4.79 5.31 15.76
C ALA A 270 -4.28 6.74 16.06
N VAL A 271 -2.97 6.98 15.88
CA VAL A 271 -2.37 8.31 16.08
C VAL A 271 -2.97 9.34 15.11
N LEU A 272 -3.10 9.00 13.82
CA LEU A 272 -3.70 9.90 12.84
C LEU A 272 -5.15 10.25 13.20
N VAL A 273 -5.92 9.27 13.67
CA VAL A 273 -7.33 9.51 14.03
C VAL A 273 -7.44 10.34 15.31
N ILE A 274 -6.62 10.07 16.33
CA ILE A 274 -6.57 10.91 17.55
C ILE A 274 -6.28 12.37 17.16
N PHE A 275 -5.29 12.57 16.29
CA PHE A 275 -4.96 13.90 15.77
C PHE A 275 -6.12 14.53 15.00
N THR A 276 -6.78 13.77 14.12
CA THR A 276 -7.97 14.20 13.38
C THR A 276 -9.11 14.65 14.30
N VAL A 277 -9.38 13.90 15.37
CA VAL A 277 -10.47 14.21 16.31
C VAL A 277 -10.14 15.44 17.16
N ALA A 278 -8.90 15.57 17.61
CA ALA A 278 -8.45 16.72 18.38
C ALA A 278 -8.48 18.03 17.58
N ALA A 279 -8.35 17.96 16.25
CA ALA A 279 -8.35 19.13 15.37
C ALA A 279 -9.75 19.67 15.03
N ILE A 280 -10.82 18.96 15.36
CA ILE A 280 -12.19 19.40 15.08
C ILE A 280 -12.71 20.24 16.26
N PRO A 281 -13.05 21.53 16.06
CA PRO A 281 -13.45 22.44 17.15
C PRO A 281 -14.85 22.16 17.72
N PHE A 282 -15.57 21.17 17.19
CA PHE A 282 -16.83 20.72 17.76
C PHE A 282 -16.58 19.67 18.85
N SER A 283 -17.31 19.78 19.96
CA SER A 283 -17.46 18.71 20.95
C SER A 283 -18.31 17.56 20.38
N PHE A 284 -17.93 17.00 19.24
CA PHE A 284 -18.41 15.67 18.89
C PHE A 284 -17.74 14.72 19.89
N GLY A 285 -18.53 14.21 20.85
CA GLY A 285 -18.01 13.41 21.95
C GLY A 285 -17.17 12.22 21.49
N ILE A 286 -16.49 11.57 22.44
CA ILE A 286 -15.57 10.43 22.24
C ILE A 286 -16.10 9.39 21.22
N LEU A 287 -17.42 9.21 21.16
CA LEU A 287 -18.14 8.33 20.25
C LEU A 287 -17.91 8.63 18.75
N PHE A 288 -17.83 9.90 18.35
CA PHE A 288 -17.54 10.28 16.95
C PHE A 288 -16.09 9.95 16.57
N GLY A 289 -15.16 10.16 17.50
CA GLY A 289 -13.76 9.76 17.33
C GLY A 289 -13.60 8.24 17.23
N ILE A 290 -14.33 7.48 18.05
CA ILE A 290 -14.39 6.01 17.94
C ILE A 290 -14.96 5.60 16.58
N LEU A 291 -16.04 6.21 16.11
CA LEU A 291 -16.64 5.92 14.80
C LEU A 291 -15.68 6.17 13.63
N ILE A 292 -14.97 7.30 13.62
CA ILE A 292 -13.95 7.59 12.60
C ILE A 292 -12.78 6.61 12.71
N THR A 293 -12.37 6.24 13.92
CA THR A 293 -11.30 5.24 14.14
C THR A 293 -11.73 3.90 13.57
N LEU A 294 -12.94 3.44 13.92
CA LEU A 294 -13.49 2.17 13.47
C LEU A 294 -13.67 2.17 11.95
N ALA A 295 -14.15 3.27 11.36
CA ALA A 295 -14.29 3.43 9.92
C ALA A 295 -12.94 3.44 9.19
N SER A 296 -11.93 4.12 9.74
CA SER A 296 -10.58 4.18 9.15
C SER A 296 -9.88 2.83 9.24
N VAL A 297 -9.98 2.15 10.38
CA VAL A 297 -9.45 0.80 10.58
C VAL A 297 -10.18 -0.19 9.67
N ALA A 298 -11.52 -0.13 9.59
CA ALA A 298 -12.30 -0.97 8.69
C ALA A 298 -11.95 -0.71 7.22
N PHE A 299 -11.72 0.54 6.82
CA PHE A 299 -11.28 0.90 5.48
C PHE A 299 -9.89 0.34 5.17
N LEU A 300 -8.94 0.46 6.10
CA LEU A 300 -7.57 -0.05 5.93
C LEU A 300 -7.47 -1.57 5.99
N LEU A 301 -8.37 -2.24 6.71
CA LEU A 301 -8.48 -3.70 6.79
C LEU A 301 -9.43 -4.30 5.74
N SER A 302 -10.19 -3.48 5.02
CA SER A 302 -11.07 -3.92 3.92
C SER A 302 -10.32 -4.78 2.88
N PRO A 303 -9.09 -4.43 2.46
CA PRO A 303 -8.29 -5.28 1.58
C PRO A 303 -7.98 -6.67 2.18
N ALA A 304 -7.81 -6.79 3.50
CA ALA A 304 -7.54 -8.07 4.17
C ALA A 304 -8.79 -8.98 4.22
N ILE A 305 -9.97 -8.39 4.46
CA ILE A 305 -11.25 -9.12 4.44
C ILE A 305 -11.61 -9.56 3.02
N LEU A 306 -11.32 -8.73 2.02
CA LEU A 306 -11.55 -9.08 0.62
C LEU A 306 -10.63 -10.23 0.17
N GLN A 307 -9.39 -10.27 0.69
CA GLN A 307 -8.46 -11.37 0.43
C GLN A 307 -8.91 -12.70 1.04
N SER A 308 -9.37 -12.73 2.29
CA SER A 308 -9.82 -13.99 2.92
C SER A 308 -11.01 -14.62 2.18
N ARG A 309 -11.84 -13.80 1.51
CA ARG A 309 -12.93 -14.26 0.64
C ARG A 309 -12.43 -14.83 -0.69
N LEU A 310 -11.30 -14.35 -1.21
CA LEU A 310 -10.68 -14.84 -2.44
C LEU A 310 -9.91 -16.15 -2.19
N ASP A 311 -9.13 -16.22 -1.10
CA ASP A 311 -8.35 -17.42 -0.74
C ASP A 311 -9.28 -18.60 -0.37
N ARG A 312 -10.45 -18.34 0.22
CA ARG A 312 -11.45 -19.37 0.56
C ARG A 312 -12.13 -20.02 -0.67
N LYS A 313 -11.96 -19.44 -1.87
CA LYS A 313 -12.50 -20.00 -3.12
C LYS A 313 -11.50 -20.91 -3.85
N GLU A 314 -10.23 -20.99 -3.43
CA GLU A 314 -9.27 -21.91 -4.04
C GLU A 314 -9.25 -23.27 -3.31
N PRO A 315 -9.19 -24.39 -4.05
CA PRO A 315 -9.10 -25.73 -3.44
C PRO A 315 -7.76 -25.91 -2.73
N SER A 316 -7.82 -26.32 -1.46
CA SER A 316 -6.66 -26.62 -0.62
C SER A 316 -5.99 -27.91 -1.11
N TYR A 317 -4.70 -27.85 -1.41
CA TYR A 317 -3.88 -29.06 -1.54
C TYR A 317 -3.45 -29.53 -0.14
N PRO A 318 -3.42 -30.84 0.13
CA PRO A 318 -3.07 -31.37 1.44
C PRO A 318 -1.61 -31.07 1.78
N SER A 319 -1.39 -30.51 2.98
CA SER A 319 -0.07 -30.30 3.57
C SER A 319 0.54 -31.63 3.99
N VAL A 320 1.72 -31.96 3.49
CA VAL A 320 2.56 -33.00 4.07
C VAL A 320 3.21 -32.40 5.31
N GLU A 321 2.85 -32.93 6.49
CA GLU A 321 3.55 -32.67 7.75
C GLU A 321 4.94 -33.31 7.67
N SER A 322 6.00 -32.52 7.85
CA SER A 322 7.33 -33.08 8.15
C SER A 322 8.05 -32.21 9.18
N GLY A 323 8.23 -32.81 10.37
CA GLY A 323 9.31 -32.63 11.33
C GLY A 323 9.94 -31.25 11.51
N GLU A 324 9.65 -30.63 12.66
CA GLU A 324 10.55 -29.67 13.27
C GLU A 324 11.91 -30.34 13.55
N GLU A 325 12.97 -29.95 12.82
CA GLU A 325 14.41 -29.98 13.19
C GLU A 325 15.33 -30.30 12.00
N VAL A 326 15.55 -29.37 11.05
CA VAL A 326 16.73 -29.50 10.15
C VAL A 326 17.37 -28.16 9.73
N VAL A 327 16.64 -27.04 9.72
CA VAL A 327 17.10 -25.84 8.99
C VAL A 327 17.91 -24.88 9.86
N THR A 328 19.13 -25.25 10.25
CA THR A 328 20.15 -24.27 10.72
C THR A 328 21.49 -24.37 10.00
N HIS A 329 21.77 -25.44 9.24
CA HIS A 329 23.08 -25.62 8.59
C HIS A 329 23.19 -25.00 7.18
N TRP A 330 22.06 -24.63 6.55
CA TRP A 330 22.03 -24.13 5.17
C TRP A 330 22.42 -22.65 5.01
N PHE A 331 22.37 -21.85 6.06
CA PHE A 331 22.55 -20.38 5.97
C PHE A 331 23.94 -19.88 6.42
N THR A 332 24.87 -20.75 6.78
CA THR A 332 26.20 -20.34 7.27
C THR A 332 27.26 -20.17 6.18
N ASN A 333 27.02 -20.61 4.94
CA ASN A 333 28.04 -20.58 3.88
C ASN A 333 27.87 -19.52 2.78
N ALA A 334 26.90 -18.60 2.91
CA ALA A 334 26.79 -17.44 2.02
C ALA A 334 27.17 -16.15 2.79
N ARG A 335 28.48 -15.88 2.89
CA ARG A 335 29.01 -14.58 3.30
C ARG A 335 29.96 -14.02 2.26
#